data_AF-A0A7W0ZL66-F1
#
_entry.id   AF-A0A7W0ZL66-F1
#
_cell.length_a   1.000
_cell.length_b   1.000
_cell.length_c   1.000
_cell.angle_alpha   90.00
_cell.angle_beta   90.00
_cell.angle_gamma   90.00
#
_symmetry.space_group_name_H-M   'P 1'
#
loop_
_entity.id
_entity.type
_entity.pdbx_description
1 polymer ?
#
loop_
_entity_poly.entity_id
_entity_poly.type
_entity_poly.pdbx_seq_one_letter_code
_entity_poly.pdbx_strand_id
1 'polypeptide(L)'
;MKSLNQWLTLGVVVSVLALPTFAQTTQTQPTTQAPSAAAGAAQATPCEEQAALDLYNRFRENVKTDQKVAFEAGNQYLEKYSSCEYAKYVKTFVDKYSKAAGKFQIADLLKQGKYAEAYALGKQNLASEPEDLQTLINTSYAGLRVATAPGAPDTASTEASNYATKTVKLIEAGKSPGKEPMTAKDKDDTLGWLNYALGIYAIKNNPAEAIKYLHQAATYEGWAKKDPQTFSLLASAYQSGMYLPLSTEYKKKYEGQPESPESKAAIAQLDQVMDRMIDAYARAVSLATDPKVATQKAELTQTLTEMLKIRNTGQTVDAVIQGVASKPLPSPTLPAAPTTTTAPSDPAGTPATTTTPADTTTAAPTSTAAPTGATPTTAPTTTTSPATTTTPQSGTKPAGTQTTQPSTTQPSTAQPKTTQPGSTTTTTPSGKKPNTTTNSTRP
;
A
#
# COMPACT_ATOMS: atom_id res chain seq x y z
N MET A 1 -2.27 27.44 -20.79
CA MET A 1 -2.05 26.32 -21.75
C MET A 1 -2.44 25.05 -20.99
N LYS A 2 -3.67 24.51 -21.01
CA LYS A 2 -4.52 23.99 -22.10
C LYS A 2 -3.78 23.02 -23.05
N SER A 3 -3.67 21.77 -22.62
CA SER A 3 -3.92 20.58 -23.46
C SER A 3 -4.13 19.37 -22.54
N LEU A 4 -5.39 19.24 -22.15
CA LEU A 4 -6.01 18.09 -21.52
C LEU A 4 -6.16 17.01 -22.61
N ASN A 5 -5.33 15.97 -22.57
CA ASN A 5 -5.36 14.90 -23.57
C ASN A 5 -6.62 14.04 -23.40
N GLN A 6 -7.48 14.12 -24.42
CA GLN A 6 -8.64 13.28 -24.67
C GLN A 6 -8.25 11.81 -24.72
N TRP A 7 -8.99 10.95 -24.01
CA TRP A 7 -9.08 9.53 -24.31
C TRP A 7 -10.54 9.03 -24.22
N LEU A 8 -10.96 8.47 -25.35
CA LEU A 8 -11.89 7.35 -25.58
C LEU A 8 -13.29 7.33 -24.95
N THR A 9 -14.27 7.64 -25.80
CA THR A 9 -15.62 7.05 -25.81
C THR A 9 -15.57 5.57 -26.20
N LEU A 10 -16.15 4.71 -25.36
CA LEU A 10 -16.66 3.40 -25.77
C LEU A 10 -17.94 3.13 -24.97
N GLY A 11 -19.06 3.10 -25.69
CA GLY A 11 -20.39 2.89 -25.14
C GLY A 11 -20.56 1.45 -24.64
N VAL A 12 -21.08 1.33 -23.42
CA VAL A 12 -21.54 0.06 -22.86
C VAL A 12 -22.96 -0.19 -23.35
N VAL A 13 -23.13 -1.20 -24.20
CA VAL A 13 -24.43 -1.80 -24.48
C VAL A 13 -24.78 -2.68 -23.28
N VAL A 14 -25.78 -2.25 -22.50
CA VAL A 14 -26.42 -3.05 -21.45
C VAL A 14 -27.27 -4.12 -22.14
N SER A 15 -26.80 -5.37 -22.14
CA SER A 15 -27.64 -6.52 -22.48
C SER A 15 -28.25 -7.09 -21.22
N VAL A 16 -29.54 -6.83 -21.06
CA VAL A 16 -30.44 -7.41 -20.06
C VAL A 16 -30.57 -8.91 -20.34
N LEU A 17 -30.07 -9.75 -19.43
CA LEU A 17 -30.40 -11.18 -19.42
C LEU A 17 -31.84 -11.34 -18.90
N ALA A 18 -32.77 -11.49 -19.84
CA ALA A 18 -34.11 -11.98 -19.58
C ALA A 18 -34.03 -13.44 -19.12
N LEU A 19 -34.57 -13.72 -17.93
CA LEU A 19 -34.81 -15.08 -17.45
C LEU A 19 -35.90 -15.73 -18.31
N PRO A 20 -35.74 -16.96 -18.81
CA PRO A 20 -36.86 -17.70 -19.38
C PRO A 20 -37.82 -18.12 -18.26
N THR A 21 -39.00 -17.53 -18.27
CA THR A 21 -40.22 -18.04 -17.63
C THR A 21 -40.54 -19.43 -18.19
N PHE A 22 -40.37 -20.48 -17.38
CA PHE A 22 -40.93 -21.79 -17.70
C PHE A 22 -42.45 -21.73 -17.56
N ALA A 23 -43.13 -21.73 -18.70
CA ALA A 23 -44.58 -21.94 -18.78
C ALA A 23 -44.90 -23.38 -18.37
N GLN A 24 -45.73 -23.53 -17.34
CA GLN A 24 -46.34 -24.80 -16.96
C GLN A 24 -47.38 -25.18 -18.02
N THR A 25 -47.07 -26.16 -18.86
CA THR A 25 -48.08 -26.85 -19.67
C THR A 25 -48.84 -27.84 -18.80
N THR A 26 -50.04 -27.45 -18.38
CA THR A 26 -51.07 -28.37 -17.90
C THR A 26 -51.51 -29.28 -19.05
N GLN A 27 -51.13 -30.55 -19.01
CA GLN A 27 -51.86 -31.62 -19.71
C GLN A 27 -52.62 -32.46 -18.68
N THR A 28 -53.93 -32.31 -18.73
CA THR A 28 -54.95 -33.19 -18.15
C THR A 28 -54.79 -34.62 -18.68
N GLN A 29 -54.56 -35.57 -17.77
CA GLN A 29 -54.64 -37.01 -18.04
C GLN A 29 -55.83 -37.58 -17.24
N PRO A 30 -56.72 -38.38 -17.87
CA PRO A 30 -57.90 -38.91 -17.20
C PRO A 30 -57.54 -40.01 -16.19
N THR A 31 -58.27 -39.94 -15.08
CA THR A 31 -58.29 -40.83 -13.93
C THR A 31 -58.74 -42.24 -14.27
N THR A 32 -57.90 -43.23 -13.97
CA THR A 32 -58.32 -44.59 -13.61
C THR A 32 -57.82 -44.88 -12.20
N GLN A 33 -58.69 -44.60 -11.22
CA GLN A 33 -58.49 -45.00 -9.83
C GLN A 33 -58.63 -46.53 -9.72
N ALA A 34 -57.57 -47.20 -9.28
CA ALA A 34 -57.63 -48.50 -8.65
C ALA A 34 -57.37 -48.32 -7.14
N PRO A 35 -58.10 -49.01 -6.25
CA PRO A 35 -58.03 -48.77 -4.82
C PRO A 35 -56.72 -49.27 -4.19
N SER A 36 -56.14 -48.34 -3.43
CA SER A 36 -55.19 -48.46 -2.32
C SER A 36 -55.01 -49.87 -1.71
N ALA A 37 -53.78 -50.37 -1.79
CA ALA A 37 -53.18 -51.21 -0.76
C ALA A 37 -52.08 -50.37 -0.08
N ALA A 38 -52.43 -49.74 1.04
CA ALA A 38 -51.50 -49.04 1.91
C ALA A 38 -50.59 -50.06 2.62
N ALA A 39 -49.51 -50.46 1.95
CA ALA A 39 -48.32 -50.94 2.62
C ALA A 39 -47.57 -49.70 3.12
N GLY A 40 -47.41 -49.58 4.44
CA GLY A 40 -46.60 -48.53 5.05
C GLY A 40 -45.15 -48.65 4.59
N ALA A 41 -44.81 -47.98 3.49
CA ALA A 41 -43.43 -47.66 3.18
C ALA A 41 -42.99 -46.70 4.28
N ALA A 42 -42.18 -47.19 5.22
CA ALA A 42 -41.43 -46.34 6.13
C ALA A 42 -40.80 -45.26 5.26
N GLN A 43 -41.20 -43.99 5.47
CA GLN A 43 -40.57 -42.87 4.78
C GLN A 43 -39.11 -42.93 5.17
N ALA A 44 -38.26 -43.36 4.23
CA ALA A 44 -36.83 -43.37 4.42
C ALA A 44 -36.46 -41.99 4.95
N THR A 45 -35.70 -41.96 6.03
CA THR A 45 -35.24 -40.67 6.54
C THR A 45 -34.48 -39.98 5.40
N PRO A 46 -34.51 -38.64 5.27
CA PRO A 46 -33.82 -37.92 4.18
C PRO A 46 -32.33 -38.28 4.03
N CYS A 47 -31.75 -38.95 5.04
CA CYS A 47 -30.37 -39.39 5.11
C CYS A 47 -30.12 -40.81 4.56
N GLU A 48 -31.16 -41.58 4.30
CA GLU A 48 -31.12 -42.94 3.75
C GLU A 48 -31.55 -42.99 2.27
N GLU A 49 -31.86 -41.84 1.68
CA GLU A 49 -32.17 -41.75 0.25
C GLU A 49 -30.93 -42.08 -0.59
N GLN A 50 -31.10 -42.91 -1.64
CA GLN A 50 -30.01 -43.29 -2.55
C GLN A 50 -29.25 -42.07 -3.08
N ALA A 51 -29.96 -40.96 -3.33
CA ALA A 51 -29.37 -39.70 -3.78
C ALA A 51 -28.38 -39.08 -2.76
N ALA A 52 -28.61 -39.26 -1.45
CA ALA A 52 -27.68 -38.81 -0.42
C ALA A 52 -26.40 -39.66 -0.43
N LEU A 53 -26.54 -40.98 -0.56
CA LEU A 53 -25.41 -41.92 -0.66
C LEU A 53 -24.59 -41.67 -1.93
N ASP A 54 -25.24 -41.42 -3.07
CA ASP A 54 -24.55 -41.16 -4.35
C ASP A 54 -23.69 -39.89 -4.28
N LEU A 55 -24.22 -38.80 -3.71
CA LEU A 55 -23.44 -37.56 -3.52
C LEU A 55 -22.28 -37.77 -2.54
N TYR A 56 -22.50 -38.52 -1.45
CA TYR A 56 -21.45 -38.82 -0.50
C TYR A 56 -20.35 -39.71 -1.09
N ASN A 57 -20.71 -40.73 -1.87
CA ASN A 57 -19.77 -41.60 -2.56
C ASN A 57 -18.95 -40.83 -3.58
N ARG A 58 -19.60 -39.98 -4.40
CA ARG A 58 -18.89 -39.07 -5.33
C ARG A 58 -17.92 -38.17 -4.58
N PHE A 59 -18.32 -37.61 -3.44
CA PHE A 59 -17.40 -36.84 -2.60
C PHE A 59 -16.20 -37.69 -2.13
N ARG A 60 -16.45 -38.87 -1.55
CA ARG A 60 -15.43 -39.78 -1.00
C ARG A 60 -14.42 -40.27 -2.02
N GLU A 61 -14.89 -40.66 -3.20
CA GLU A 61 -14.05 -41.16 -4.29
C GLU A 61 -13.11 -40.09 -4.83
N ASN A 62 -13.54 -38.83 -4.79
CA ASN A 62 -12.80 -37.70 -5.36
C ASN A 62 -11.99 -36.92 -4.32
N VAL A 63 -12.22 -37.08 -3.01
CA VAL A 63 -11.60 -36.27 -1.95
C VAL A 63 -10.06 -36.25 -1.96
N LYS A 64 -9.43 -37.28 -2.54
CA LYS A 64 -7.96 -37.40 -2.67
C LYS A 64 -7.45 -37.16 -4.09
N THR A 65 -8.27 -37.40 -5.10
CA THR A 65 -7.87 -37.48 -6.51
C THR A 65 -8.31 -36.26 -7.31
N ASP A 66 -9.54 -35.81 -7.11
CA ASP A 66 -10.11 -34.60 -7.71
C ASP A 66 -10.88 -33.81 -6.66
N GLN A 67 -10.12 -33.01 -5.90
CA GLN A 67 -10.70 -32.24 -4.80
C GLN A 67 -11.75 -31.22 -5.25
N LYS A 68 -11.75 -30.80 -6.54
CA LYS A 68 -12.77 -29.90 -7.09
C LYS A 68 -14.10 -30.63 -7.23
N VAL A 69 -14.09 -31.84 -7.81
CA VAL A 69 -15.29 -32.68 -7.92
C VAL A 69 -15.82 -33.05 -6.53
N ALA A 70 -14.93 -33.35 -5.59
CA ALA A 70 -15.30 -33.60 -4.20
C ALA A 70 -15.98 -32.37 -3.56
N PHE A 71 -15.46 -31.17 -3.82
CA PHE A 71 -16.03 -29.93 -3.31
C PHE A 71 -17.43 -29.66 -3.88
N GLU A 72 -17.63 -29.83 -5.19
CA GLU A 72 -18.93 -29.67 -5.83
C GLU A 72 -19.97 -30.66 -5.27
N ALA A 73 -19.61 -31.94 -5.18
CA ALA A 73 -20.46 -32.98 -4.59
C ALA A 73 -20.75 -32.70 -3.11
N GLY A 74 -19.74 -32.23 -2.37
CA GLY A 74 -19.88 -31.88 -0.96
C GLY A 74 -20.85 -30.71 -0.72
N ASN A 75 -20.78 -29.66 -1.55
CA ASN A 75 -21.75 -28.54 -1.46
C ASN A 75 -23.18 -29.01 -1.76
N GLN A 76 -23.37 -29.81 -2.82
CA GLN A 76 -24.68 -30.37 -3.16
C GLN A 76 -25.23 -31.26 -2.03
N TYR A 77 -24.36 -32.03 -1.38
CA TYR A 77 -24.73 -32.83 -0.22
C TYR A 77 -25.17 -31.94 0.95
N LEU A 78 -24.42 -30.89 1.28
CA LEU A 78 -24.74 -30.00 2.40
C LEU A 78 -26.00 -29.16 2.17
N GLU A 79 -26.30 -28.79 0.92
CA GLU A 79 -27.51 -28.04 0.58
C GLU A 79 -28.79 -28.83 0.90
N LYS A 80 -28.78 -30.15 0.67
CA LYS A 80 -29.95 -31.03 0.81
C LYS A 80 -29.96 -31.86 2.10
N TYR A 81 -28.79 -32.23 2.59
CA TYR A 81 -28.59 -33.24 3.63
C TYR A 81 -27.71 -32.75 4.80
N SER A 82 -27.78 -31.45 5.13
CA SER A 82 -26.98 -30.83 6.20
C SER A 82 -27.18 -31.42 7.60
N SER A 83 -28.29 -32.12 7.85
CA SER A 83 -28.59 -32.80 9.13
C SER A 83 -28.13 -34.25 9.20
N CYS A 84 -27.62 -34.80 8.10
CA CYS A 84 -27.27 -36.23 8.01
C CYS A 84 -25.91 -36.56 8.63
N GLU A 85 -25.70 -37.85 8.94
CA GLU A 85 -24.53 -38.35 9.69
C GLU A 85 -23.19 -37.86 9.11
N TYR A 86 -23.08 -37.83 7.78
CA TYR A 86 -21.83 -37.45 7.10
C TYR A 86 -21.67 -35.93 6.92
N ALA A 87 -22.69 -35.12 7.17
CA ALA A 87 -22.67 -33.68 6.91
C ALA A 87 -21.52 -32.97 7.63
N LYS A 88 -21.19 -33.39 8.85
CA LYS A 88 -20.05 -32.82 9.61
C LYS A 88 -18.71 -33.04 8.91
N TYR A 89 -18.48 -34.24 8.37
CA TYR A 89 -17.25 -34.58 7.66
C TYR A 89 -17.16 -33.85 6.32
N VAL A 90 -18.25 -33.88 5.54
CA VAL A 90 -18.35 -33.17 4.26
C VAL A 90 -18.13 -31.67 4.46
N LYS A 91 -18.79 -31.06 5.46
CA LYS A 91 -18.61 -29.66 5.83
C LYS A 91 -17.16 -29.32 6.16
N THR A 92 -16.49 -30.16 6.94
CA THR A 92 -15.07 -29.94 7.28
C THR A 92 -14.19 -29.92 6.03
N PHE A 93 -14.43 -30.81 5.07
CA PHE A 93 -13.71 -30.77 3.80
C PHE A 93 -14.06 -29.54 2.98
N VAL A 94 -15.36 -29.25 2.78
CA VAL A 94 -15.84 -28.11 1.98
C VAL A 94 -15.27 -26.80 2.52
N ASP A 95 -15.28 -26.61 3.84
CA ASP A 95 -14.72 -25.42 4.48
C ASP A 95 -13.20 -25.33 4.26
N LYS A 96 -12.45 -26.44 4.40
CA LYS A 96 -10.99 -26.47 4.15
C LYS A 96 -10.65 -26.24 2.68
N TYR A 97 -11.38 -26.88 1.77
CA TYR A 97 -11.17 -26.74 0.34
C TYR A 97 -11.52 -25.33 -0.12
N SER A 98 -12.66 -24.78 0.28
CA SER A 98 -13.05 -23.39 -0.07
C SER A 98 -11.98 -22.40 0.38
N LYS A 99 -11.45 -22.55 1.60
CA LYS A 99 -10.35 -21.74 2.10
C LYS A 99 -9.08 -21.87 1.26
N ALA A 100 -8.67 -23.10 0.94
CA ALA A 100 -7.48 -23.35 0.13
C ALA A 100 -7.65 -22.84 -1.31
N ALA A 101 -8.78 -23.16 -1.95
CA ALA A 101 -9.16 -22.71 -3.28
C ALA A 101 -9.24 -21.19 -3.37
N GLY A 102 -9.78 -20.53 -2.34
CA GLY A 102 -9.82 -19.06 -2.25
C GLY A 102 -8.42 -18.44 -2.33
N LYS A 103 -7.41 -19.04 -1.69
CA LYS A 103 -6.01 -18.57 -1.77
C LYS A 103 -5.45 -18.67 -3.20
N PHE A 104 -5.71 -19.77 -3.88
CA PHE A 104 -5.32 -19.95 -5.29
C PHE A 104 -6.08 -19.00 -6.23
N GLN A 105 -7.36 -18.80 -5.98
CA GLN A 105 -8.20 -17.91 -6.79
C GLN A 105 -7.76 -16.46 -6.70
N ILE A 106 -7.31 -15.98 -5.53
CA ILE A 106 -6.73 -14.63 -5.42
C ILE A 106 -5.51 -14.52 -6.35
N ALA A 107 -4.60 -15.49 -6.33
CA ALA A 107 -3.42 -15.46 -7.19
C ALA A 107 -3.78 -15.50 -8.69
N ASP A 108 -4.79 -16.27 -9.07
CA ASP A 108 -5.31 -16.33 -10.45
C ASP A 108 -5.95 -15.00 -10.88
N LEU A 109 -6.80 -14.39 -10.04
CA LEU A 109 -7.38 -13.07 -10.28
C LEU A 109 -6.30 -12.00 -10.46
N LEU A 110 -5.25 -12.04 -9.65
CA LEU A 110 -4.12 -11.13 -9.78
C LEU A 110 -3.37 -11.31 -11.11
N LYS A 111 -3.17 -12.56 -11.57
CA LYS A 111 -2.57 -12.84 -12.90
C LYS A 111 -3.45 -12.34 -14.04
N GLN A 112 -4.77 -12.37 -13.88
CA GLN A 112 -5.75 -11.84 -14.83
C GLN A 112 -5.90 -10.30 -14.77
N GLY A 113 -5.21 -9.61 -13.87
CA GLY A 113 -5.36 -8.16 -13.66
C GLY A 113 -6.70 -7.76 -13.01
N LYS A 114 -7.43 -8.72 -12.45
CA LYS A 114 -8.71 -8.55 -11.74
C LYS A 114 -8.47 -8.13 -10.29
N TYR A 115 -7.85 -6.96 -10.12
CA TYR A 115 -7.35 -6.50 -8.83
C TYR A 115 -8.47 -6.18 -7.83
N ALA A 116 -9.60 -5.64 -8.30
CA ALA A 116 -10.73 -5.34 -7.42
C ALA A 116 -11.36 -6.62 -6.85
N GLU A 117 -11.55 -7.66 -7.69
CA GLU A 117 -12.07 -8.95 -7.23
C GLU A 117 -11.06 -9.67 -6.33
N ALA A 118 -9.77 -9.64 -6.67
CA ALA A 118 -8.72 -10.21 -5.82
C ALA A 118 -8.67 -9.54 -4.45
N TYR A 119 -8.81 -8.21 -4.40
CA TYR A 119 -8.83 -7.45 -3.16
C TYR A 119 -10.06 -7.83 -2.32
N ALA A 120 -11.25 -7.84 -2.91
CA ALA A 120 -12.48 -8.22 -2.21
C ALA A 120 -12.42 -9.65 -1.63
N LEU A 121 -11.99 -10.64 -2.43
CA LEU A 121 -11.83 -12.02 -1.99
C LEU A 121 -10.76 -12.16 -0.90
N GLY A 122 -9.65 -11.43 -1.03
CA GLY A 122 -8.59 -11.36 -0.03
C GLY A 122 -9.12 -10.89 1.32
N LYS A 123 -9.88 -9.79 1.34
CA LYS A 123 -10.53 -9.29 2.56
C LYS A 123 -11.47 -10.31 3.19
N GLN A 124 -12.29 -10.98 2.38
CA GLN A 124 -13.19 -12.03 2.86
C GLN A 124 -12.42 -13.18 3.52
N ASN A 125 -11.33 -13.65 2.90
CA ASN A 125 -10.51 -14.71 3.46
C ASN A 125 -9.87 -14.29 4.79
N LEU A 126 -9.34 -13.06 4.85
CA LEU A 126 -8.70 -12.49 6.05
C LEU A 126 -9.67 -12.22 7.20
N ALA A 127 -10.98 -12.13 6.96
CA ALA A 127 -11.95 -12.07 8.06
C ALA A 127 -11.94 -13.34 8.92
N SER A 128 -11.64 -14.50 8.30
CA SER A 128 -11.55 -15.79 8.99
C SER A 128 -10.12 -16.22 9.35
N GLU A 129 -9.13 -15.79 8.55
CA GLU A 129 -7.71 -16.12 8.74
C GLU A 129 -6.87 -14.84 8.73
N PRO A 130 -6.98 -13.99 9.78
CA PRO A 130 -6.46 -12.63 9.74
C PRO A 130 -4.93 -12.56 9.69
N GLU A 131 -4.22 -13.66 9.95
CA GLU A 131 -2.76 -13.75 9.90
C GLU A 131 -2.25 -14.64 8.77
N ASP A 132 -3.09 -15.01 7.80
CA ASP A 132 -2.65 -15.76 6.63
C ASP A 132 -1.75 -14.88 5.76
N LEU A 133 -0.43 -15.06 5.91
CA LEU A 133 0.57 -14.16 5.35
C LEU A 133 0.48 -14.08 3.82
N GLN A 134 0.23 -15.20 3.14
CA GLN A 134 0.10 -15.20 1.68
C GLN A 134 -1.11 -14.38 1.22
N THR A 135 -2.28 -14.56 1.87
CA THR A 135 -3.46 -13.76 1.56
C THR A 135 -3.21 -12.30 1.89
N LEU A 136 -2.53 -11.97 3.00
CA LEU A 136 -2.15 -10.60 3.35
C LEU A 136 -1.27 -9.94 2.28
N ILE A 137 -0.24 -10.63 1.78
CA ILE A 137 0.64 -10.15 0.70
C ILE A 137 -0.17 -9.89 -0.57
N ASN A 138 -0.93 -10.89 -1.02
CA ASN A 138 -1.74 -10.80 -2.24
C ASN A 138 -2.80 -9.70 -2.15
N THR A 139 -3.46 -9.57 -1.00
CA THR A 139 -4.47 -8.54 -0.73
C THR A 139 -3.83 -7.15 -0.71
N SER A 140 -2.65 -7.01 -0.12
CA SER A 140 -1.90 -5.75 -0.15
C SER A 140 -1.54 -5.33 -1.59
N TYR A 141 -1.20 -6.31 -2.45
CA TYR A 141 -0.86 -6.06 -3.84
C TYR A 141 -2.07 -5.64 -4.66
N ALA A 142 -3.17 -6.38 -4.51
CA ALA A 142 -4.46 -6.02 -5.08
C ALA A 142 -4.91 -4.63 -4.63
N GLY A 143 -4.78 -4.36 -3.33
CA GLY A 143 -5.13 -3.09 -2.70
C GLY A 143 -4.37 -1.91 -3.28
N LEU A 144 -3.08 -2.07 -3.60
CA LEU A 144 -2.30 -1.01 -4.22
C LEU A 144 -2.86 -0.65 -5.59
N ARG A 145 -3.15 -1.67 -6.41
CA ARG A 145 -3.72 -1.49 -7.74
C ARG A 145 -5.09 -0.82 -7.68
N VAL A 146 -5.94 -1.23 -6.74
CA VAL A 146 -7.25 -0.60 -6.50
C VAL A 146 -7.10 0.86 -6.05
N ALA A 147 -6.21 1.15 -5.10
CA ALA A 147 -6.02 2.50 -4.56
C ALA A 147 -5.39 3.46 -5.57
N THR A 148 -4.56 2.97 -6.50
CA THR A 148 -3.94 3.78 -7.56
C THR A 148 -4.74 3.83 -8.86
N ALA A 149 -5.90 3.14 -8.93
CA ALA A 149 -6.72 3.16 -10.12
C ALA A 149 -7.31 4.56 -10.37
N PRO A 150 -7.49 4.99 -11.63
CA PRO A 150 -8.16 6.24 -11.94
C PRO A 150 -9.55 6.32 -11.29
N GLY A 151 -9.82 7.38 -10.54
CA GLY A 151 -11.10 7.58 -9.85
C GLY A 151 -11.26 6.78 -8.56
N ALA A 152 -10.22 6.11 -8.06
CA ALA A 152 -10.27 5.43 -6.77
C ALA A 152 -10.57 6.43 -5.63
N PRO A 153 -11.48 6.08 -4.70
CA PRO A 153 -11.75 6.92 -3.54
C PRO A 153 -10.57 6.91 -2.57
N ASP A 154 -10.35 8.02 -1.86
CA ASP A 154 -9.24 8.14 -0.90
C ASP A 154 -9.28 7.07 0.22
N THR A 155 -10.47 6.56 0.53
CA THR A 155 -10.67 5.48 1.51
C THR A 155 -10.05 4.14 1.10
N ALA A 156 -9.83 3.91 -0.21
CA ALA A 156 -9.19 2.69 -0.69
C ALA A 156 -7.76 2.55 -0.15
N SER A 157 -7.00 3.65 -0.10
CA SER A 157 -5.65 3.70 0.46
C SER A 157 -5.62 3.40 1.95
N THR A 158 -6.61 3.87 2.72
CA THR A 158 -6.69 3.65 4.18
C THR A 158 -6.92 2.19 4.53
N GLU A 159 -7.83 1.51 3.83
CA GLU A 159 -8.09 0.09 4.10
C GLU A 159 -6.91 -0.77 3.64
N ALA A 160 -6.37 -0.50 2.46
CA ALA A 160 -5.25 -1.26 1.89
C ALA A 160 -3.96 -1.12 2.73
N SER A 161 -3.71 0.05 3.32
CA SER A 161 -2.54 0.29 4.18
C SER A 161 -2.56 -0.54 5.46
N ASN A 162 -3.73 -0.89 6.00
CA ASN A 162 -3.85 -1.75 7.18
C ASN A 162 -3.35 -3.16 6.88
N TYR A 163 -3.69 -3.73 5.72
CA TYR A 163 -3.20 -5.04 5.30
C TYR A 163 -1.69 -5.01 5.06
N ALA A 164 -1.18 -3.99 4.37
CA ALA A 164 0.26 -3.86 4.11
C ALA A 164 1.06 -3.73 5.42
N THR A 165 0.59 -2.89 6.35
CA THR A 165 1.22 -2.70 7.67
C THR A 165 1.22 -3.99 8.49
N LYS A 166 0.10 -4.74 8.48
CA LYS A 166 0.04 -6.04 9.16
C LYS A 166 1.01 -7.04 8.53
N THR A 167 1.11 -7.05 7.21
CA THR A 167 2.04 -7.90 6.46
C THR A 167 3.48 -7.63 6.86
N VAL A 168 3.91 -6.35 6.87
CA VAL A 168 5.25 -5.93 7.30
C VAL A 168 5.54 -6.44 8.71
N LYS A 169 4.64 -6.21 9.68
CA LYS A 169 4.80 -6.66 11.07
C LYS A 169 5.00 -8.17 11.19
N LEU A 170 4.23 -8.97 10.44
CA LEU A 170 4.37 -10.43 10.47
C LEU A 170 5.71 -10.90 9.90
N ILE A 171 6.20 -10.26 8.83
CA ILE A 171 7.48 -10.58 8.21
C ILE A 171 8.66 -10.15 9.09
N GLU A 172 8.57 -8.99 9.73
CA GLU A 172 9.56 -8.51 10.71
C GLU A 172 9.60 -9.41 11.94
N ALA A 173 8.45 -9.95 12.37
CA ALA A 173 8.35 -10.95 13.43
C ALA A 173 8.88 -12.35 13.04
N GLY A 174 9.43 -12.51 11.83
CA GLY A 174 10.11 -13.73 11.39
C GLY A 174 9.25 -14.68 10.56
N LYS A 175 7.99 -14.35 10.23
CA LYS A 175 7.22 -15.15 9.28
C LYS A 175 7.80 -14.97 7.87
N SER A 176 8.06 -16.07 7.17
CA SER A 176 8.62 -16.03 5.80
C SER A 176 7.51 -15.81 4.76
N PRO A 177 7.68 -14.89 3.80
CA PRO A 177 6.68 -14.57 2.77
C PRO A 177 6.38 -15.70 1.75
N GLY A 178 7.01 -16.88 1.89
CA GLY A 178 6.81 -18.01 0.98
C GLY A 178 7.55 -17.84 -0.36
N LYS A 179 7.41 -18.81 -1.27
CA LYS A 179 8.11 -18.85 -2.57
C LYS A 179 7.21 -18.59 -3.79
N GLU A 180 5.91 -18.42 -3.62
CA GLU A 180 4.96 -18.28 -4.73
C GLU A 180 3.89 -17.20 -4.48
N PRO A 181 3.25 -16.63 -5.52
CA PRO A 181 3.68 -16.52 -6.92
C PRO A 181 3.97 -15.05 -7.31
N MET A 182 3.84 -14.09 -6.39
CA MET A 182 3.94 -12.67 -6.70
C MET A 182 5.12 -12.00 -5.99
N THR A 183 6.21 -11.95 -6.76
CA THR A 183 7.10 -10.78 -6.88
C THR A 183 8.02 -10.40 -5.74
N ALA A 184 8.17 -11.23 -4.71
CA ALA A 184 9.31 -11.09 -3.84
C ALA A 184 10.08 -12.40 -3.77
N LYS A 185 11.30 -12.37 -4.33
CA LYS A 185 12.16 -13.56 -4.29
C LYS A 185 12.52 -13.94 -2.85
N ASP A 186 12.61 -12.92 -1.99
CA ASP A 186 13.07 -13.02 -0.61
C ASP A 186 12.39 -11.97 0.30
N LYS A 187 12.67 -12.06 1.60
CA LYS A 187 12.14 -11.18 2.66
C LYS A 187 12.31 -9.70 2.33
N ASP A 188 13.52 -9.28 1.95
CA ASP A 188 13.84 -7.87 1.73
C ASP A 188 13.08 -7.29 0.54
N ASP A 189 12.95 -8.05 -0.55
CA ASP A 189 12.20 -7.61 -1.72
C ASP A 189 10.71 -7.42 -1.37
N THR A 190 10.17 -8.31 -0.52
CA THR A 190 8.78 -8.20 -0.02
C THR A 190 8.61 -6.95 0.83
N LEU A 191 9.54 -6.72 1.77
CA LEU A 191 9.50 -5.57 2.67
C LEU A 191 9.71 -4.26 1.89
N GLY A 192 10.60 -4.24 0.91
CA GLY A 192 10.82 -3.11 0.02
C GLY A 192 9.56 -2.73 -0.74
N TRP A 193 8.90 -3.72 -1.36
CA TRP A 193 7.65 -3.52 -2.07
C TRP A 193 6.49 -3.10 -1.15
N LEU A 194 6.34 -3.70 0.04
CA LEU A 194 5.30 -3.34 1.00
C LEU A 194 5.47 -1.91 1.51
N ASN A 195 6.70 -1.50 1.82
CA ASN A 195 7.01 -0.14 2.24
C ASN A 195 6.79 0.86 1.09
N TYR A 196 7.09 0.49 -0.15
CA TYR A 196 6.75 1.30 -1.32
C TYR A 196 5.23 1.53 -1.42
N ALA A 197 4.43 0.46 -1.25
CA ALA A 197 2.97 0.56 -1.24
C ALA A 197 2.44 1.46 -0.11
N LEU A 198 2.97 1.30 1.11
CA LEU A 198 2.64 2.15 2.26
C LEU A 198 2.99 3.62 2.02
N GLY A 199 4.12 3.89 1.38
CA GLY A 199 4.52 5.22 0.92
C GLY A 199 3.47 5.85 0.00
N ILE A 200 3.01 5.10 -1.01
CA ILE A 200 1.95 5.57 -1.93
C ILE A 200 0.64 5.85 -1.21
N TYR A 201 0.20 4.96 -0.30
CA TYR A 201 -1.03 5.19 0.46
C TYR A 201 -0.96 6.45 1.33
N ALA A 202 0.23 6.75 1.86
CA ALA A 202 0.46 7.87 2.75
C ALA A 202 0.68 9.20 2.01
N ILE A 203 1.22 9.21 0.78
CA ILE A 203 1.74 10.44 0.16
C ILE A 203 0.70 11.57 0.04
N LYS A 204 -0.58 11.25 -0.18
CA LYS A 204 -1.66 12.24 -0.29
C LYS A 204 -2.18 12.72 1.07
N ASN A 205 -2.34 11.81 2.02
CA ASN A 205 -3.07 12.06 3.26
C ASN A 205 -2.17 12.29 4.48
N ASN A 206 -0.96 11.73 4.45
CA ASN A 206 0.07 11.87 5.48
C ASN A 206 1.48 11.82 4.83
N PRO A 207 1.85 12.85 4.06
CA PRO A 207 3.13 12.88 3.33
C PRO A 207 4.36 12.80 4.25
N ALA A 208 4.25 13.22 5.52
CA ALA A 208 5.35 13.08 6.47
C ALA A 208 5.63 11.61 6.81
N GLU A 209 4.60 10.80 7.07
CA GLU A 209 4.77 9.35 7.28
C GLU A 209 5.22 8.64 6.00
N ALA A 210 4.80 9.12 4.82
CA ALA A 210 5.23 8.57 3.53
C ALA A 210 6.76 8.58 3.35
N ILE A 211 7.46 9.61 3.89
CA ILE A 211 8.92 9.71 3.86
C ILE A 211 9.56 8.48 4.51
N LYS A 212 9.07 8.10 5.69
CA LYS A 212 9.60 6.95 6.44
C LYS A 212 9.44 5.65 5.65
N TYR A 213 8.25 5.40 5.10
CA TYR A 213 8.01 4.19 4.31
C TYR A 213 8.82 4.17 3.01
N LEU A 214 8.86 5.26 2.25
CA LEU A 214 9.64 5.30 1.00
C LEU A 214 11.15 5.23 1.25
N HIS A 215 11.63 5.79 2.36
CA HIS A 215 13.00 5.60 2.81
C HIS A 215 13.27 4.12 3.13
N GLN A 216 12.42 3.45 3.90
CA GLN A 216 12.55 2.01 4.17
C GLN A 216 12.54 1.20 2.87
N ALA A 217 11.64 1.50 1.95
CA ALA A 217 11.56 0.86 0.62
C ALA A 217 12.87 0.98 -0.16
N ALA A 218 13.52 2.14 -0.11
CA ALA A 218 14.81 2.40 -0.76
C ALA A 218 16.01 1.74 -0.06
N THR A 219 15.85 1.27 1.20
CA THR A 219 16.92 0.60 1.95
C THR A 219 16.94 -0.92 1.79
N TYR A 220 15.79 -1.56 1.65
CA TYR A 220 15.71 -3.01 1.45
C TYR A 220 16.29 -3.42 0.09
N GLU A 221 16.99 -4.55 0.04
CA GLU A 221 17.42 -5.14 -1.22
C GLU A 221 16.20 -5.64 -2.01
N GLY A 222 16.09 -5.22 -3.28
CA GLY A 222 14.95 -5.61 -4.11
C GLY A 222 14.70 -4.66 -5.28
N TRP A 223 13.52 -4.78 -5.87
CA TRP A 223 13.07 -3.90 -6.95
C TRP A 223 12.98 -2.43 -6.49
N ALA A 224 12.41 -2.16 -5.31
CA ALA A 224 12.11 -0.80 -4.85
C ALA A 224 13.36 0.09 -4.77
N LYS A 225 14.49 -0.46 -4.29
CA LYS A 225 15.79 0.23 -4.22
C LYS A 225 16.40 0.58 -5.59
N LYS A 226 15.98 -0.11 -6.65
CA LYS A 226 16.46 0.09 -8.03
C LYS A 226 15.45 0.84 -8.89
N ASP A 227 14.27 1.12 -8.36
CA ASP A 227 13.19 1.74 -9.07
C ASP A 227 13.29 3.28 -8.98
N PRO A 228 13.39 3.99 -10.12
CA PRO A 228 13.43 5.46 -10.13
C PRO A 228 12.21 6.10 -9.44
N GLN A 229 11.04 5.45 -9.55
CA GLN A 229 9.81 6.00 -9.02
C GLN A 229 9.80 6.00 -7.48
N THR A 230 10.42 5.03 -6.81
CA THR A 230 10.62 5.06 -5.36
C THR A 230 11.27 6.37 -4.90
N PHE A 231 12.34 6.81 -5.57
CA PHE A 231 13.05 8.03 -5.20
C PHE A 231 12.32 9.31 -5.63
N SER A 232 11.64 9.29 -6.77
CA SER A 232 10.76 10.39 -7.20
C SER A 232 9.61 10.64 -6.21
N LEU A 233 8.97 9.56 -5.74
CA LEU A 233 7.94 9.62 -4.71
C LEU A 233 8.52 10.09 -3.37
N LEU A 234 9.73 9.66 -3.01
CA LEU A 234 10.41 10.12 -1.79
C LEU A 234 10.67 11.63 -1.82
N ALA A 235 11.13 12.18 -2.95
CA ALA A 235 11.29 13.61 -3.14
C ALA A 235 9.96 14.37 -3.00
N SER A 236 8.89 13.83 -3.62
CA SER A 236 7.52 14.38 -3.52
C SER A 236 6.98 14.35 -2.08
N ALA A 237 7.32 13.31 -1.32
CA ALA A 237 6.97 13.18 0.09
C ALA A 237 7.72 14.21 0.95
N TYR A 238 9.02 14.43 0.73
CA TYR A 238 9.77 15.53 1.39
C TYR A 238 9.19 16.90 1.08
N GLN A 239 8.82 17.14 -0.18
CA GLN A 239 8.21 18.39 -0.60
C GLN A 239 6.91 18.66 0.16
N SER A 240 5.99 17.69 0.14
CA SER A 240 4.64 17.86 0.68
C SER A 240 4.59 17.73 2.20
N GLY A 241 5.43 16.87 2.77
CA GLY A 241 5.42 16.53 4.19
C GLY A 241 6.31 17.41 5.05
N MET A 242 7.33 18.07 4.49
CA MET A 242 8.26 18.90 5.26
C MET A 242 8.45 20.29 4.66
N TYR A 243 8.81 20.37 3.37
CA TYR A 243 9.20 21.65 2.76
C TYR A 243 8.05 22.65 2.71
N LEU A 244 6.87 22.24 2.21
CA LEU A 244 5.71 23.13 2.10
C LEU A 244 5.21 23.64 3.47
N PRO A 245 5.05 22.79 4.51
CA PRO A 245 4.73 23.27 5.85
C PRO A 245 5.76 24.26 6.41
N LEU A 246 7.06 23.92 6.35
CA LEU A 246 8.13 24.77 6.88
C LEU A 246 8.23 26.10 6.13
N SER A 247 8.05 26.10 4.81
CA SER A 247 8.14 27.32 4.01
C SER A 247 6.93 28.23 4.23
N THR A 248 5.76 27.64 4.45
CA THR A 248 4.55 28.38 4.84
C THR A 248 4.74 29.04 6.21
N GLU A 249 5.29 28.30 7.18
CA GLU A 249 5.59 28.84 8.51
C GLU A 249 6.65 29.93 8.46
N TYR A 250 7.73 29.73 7.68
CA TYR A 250 8.77 30.71 7.47
C TYR A 250 8.20 32.03 6.94
N LYS A 251 7.41 31.97 5.85
CA LYS A 251 6.77 33.15 5.26
C LYS A 251 5.88 33.85 6.30
N LYS A 252 5.04 33.10 6.99
CA LYS A 252 4.14 33.66 8.02
C LYS A 252 4.89 34.40 9.14
N LYS A 253 6.06 33.91 9.56
CA LYS A 253 6.81 34.45 10.70
C LYS A 253 7.81 35.53 10.33
N TYR A 254 8.44 35.44 9.16
CA TYR A 254 9.65 36.22 8.85
C TYR A 254 9.55 37.02 7.54
N GLU A 255 8.50 36.85 6.73
CA GLU A 255 8.34 37.65 5.50
C GLU A 255 8.15 39.14 5.85
N GLY A 256 8.99 39.99 5.25
CA GLY A 256 9.01 41.43 5.51
C GLY A 256 9.61 41.84 6.86
N GLN A 257 10.09 40.89 7.66
CA GLN A 257 10.79 41.16 8.92
C GLN A 257 12.30 41.29 8.69
N PRO A 258 13.02 42.08 9.53
CA PRO A 258 14.46 42.08 9.52
C PRO A 258 15.00 40.68 9.84
N GLU A 259 16.13 40.34 9.22
CA GLU A 259 16.76 39.05 9.40
C GLU A 259 17.16 38.82 10.87
N SER A 260 16.72 37.72 11.44
CA SER A 260 16.98 37.31 12.83
C SER A 260 17.78 35.99 12.87
N PRO A 261 18.43 35.66 14.00
CA PRO A 261 19.01 34.33 14.19
C PRO A 261 18.00 33.20 13.95
N GLU A 262 16.74 33.41 14.35
CA GLU A 262 15.65 32.45 14.18
C GLU A 262 15.23 32.31 12.71
N SER A 263 15.18 33.41 11.94
CA SER A 263 14.89 33.34 10.50
C SER A 263 16.01 32.62 9.75
N LYS A 264 17.27 32.86 10.10
CA LYS A 264 18.42 32.12 9.54
C LYS A 264 18.35 30.63 9.85
N ALA A 265 18.04 30.26 11.09
CA ALA A 265 17.88 28.87 11.49
C ALA A 265 16.73 28.17 10.72
N ALA A 266 15.62 28.87 10.51
CA ALA A 266 14.49 28.35 9.74
C ALA A 266 14.83 28.17 8.23
N ILE A 267 15.58 29.09 7.63
CA ILE A 267 16.13 28.90 6.27
C ILE A 267 17.03 27.67 6.24
N ALA A 268 17.94 27.52 7.21
CA ALA A 268 18.83 26.37 7.27
C ALA A 268 18.07 25.03 7.37
N GLN A 269 16.91 25.00 8.03
CA GLN A 269 16.04 23.81 8.02
C GLN A 269 15.40 23.55 6.65
N LEU A 270 14.88 24.59 5.98
CA LEU A 270 14.33 24.47 4.62
C LEU A 270 15.38 23.94 3.63
N ASP A 271 16.58 24.46 3.75
CA ASP A 271 17.77 24.08 3.01
C ASP A 271 18.10 22.59 3.18
N GLN A 272 18.06 22.07 4.41
CA GLN A 272 18.28 20.64 4.70
C GLN A 272 17.20 19.73 4.10
N VAL A 273 15.95 20.19 4.00
CA VAL A 273 14.88 19.45 3.30
C VAL A 273 15.14 19.47 1.80
N MET A 274 15.50 20.63 1.26
CA MET A 274 15.77 20.78 -0.16
C MET A 274 16.96 19.92 -0.59
N ASP A 275 17.99 19.77 0.24
CA ASP A 275 19.12 18.87 -0.02
C ASP A 275 18.70 17.40 -0.10
N ARG A 276 17.73 16.96 0.73
CA ARG A 276 17.16 15.61 0.67
C ARG A 276 16.31 15.39 -0.58
N MET A 277 15.53 16.39 -0.98
CA MET A 277 14.79 16.37 -2.24
C MET A 277 15.74 16.28 -3.44
N ILE A 278 16.84 17.05 -3.44
CA ILE A 278 17.88 17.00 -4.47
C ILE A 278 18.55 15.62 -4.53
N ASP A 279 18.93 15.05 -3.39
CA ASP A 279 19.51 13.70 -3.33
C ASP A 279 18.53 12.65 -3.90
N ALA A 280 17.27 12.69 -3.49
CA ALA A 280 16.24 11.77 -3.98
C ALA A 280 15.99 11.93 -5.50
N TYR A 281 15.85 13.15 -6.02
CA TYR A 281 15.71 13.37 -7.46
C TYR A 281 16.95 12.94 -8.25
N ALA A 282 18.16 13.24 -7.76
CA ALA A 282 19.39 12.78 -8.40
C ALA A 282 19.48 11.26 -8.46
N ARG A 283 19.08 10.55 -7.39
CA ARG A 283 18.97 9.08 -7.40
C ARG A 283 17.94 8.60 -8.42
N ALA A 284 16.76 9.21 -8.48
CA ALA A 284 15.74 8.89 -9.46
C ALA A 284 16.27 9.04 -10.90
N VAL A 285 16.92 10.15 -11.23
CA VAL A 285 17.52 10.39 -12.56
C VAL A 285 18.64 9.39 -12.86
N SER A 286 19.47 9.07 -11.87
CA SER A 286 20.58 8.12 -12.02
C SER A 286 20.10 6.70 -12.36
N LEU A 287 18.97 6.28 -11.78
CA LEU A 287 18.37 4.96 -11.99
C LEU A 287 17.45 4.90 -13.22
N ALA A 288 16.97 6.05 -13.72
CA ALA A 288 16.15 6.13 -14.92
C ALA A 288 17.00 5.89 -16.19
N THR A 289 17.39 4.64 -16.41
CA THR A 289 18.20 4.20 -17.55
C THR A 289 17.37 3.53 -18.64
N ASP A 290 16.14 3.11 -18.34
CA ASP A 290 15.24 2.48 -19.32
C ASP A 290 14.71 3.54 -20.31
N PRO A 291 14.83 3.32 -21.63
CA PRO A 291 14.25 4.20 -22.65
C PRO A 291 12.75 4.48 -22.46
N LYS A 292 11.99 3.56 -21.87
CA LYS A 292 10.55 3.73 -21.60
C LYS A 292 10.24 4.86 -20.62
N VAL A 293 11.19 5.22 -19.76
CA VAL A 293 11.05 6.32 -18.79
C VAL A 293 11.88 7.54 -19.20
N ALA A 294 12.31 7.65 -20.45
CA ALA A 294 13.14 8.77 -20.92
C ALA A 294 12.46 10.14 -20.73
N THR A 295 11.16 10.25 -21.01
CA THR A 295 10.39 11.48 -20.77
C THR A 295 10.39 11.84 -19.28
N GLN A 296 10.11 10.86 -18.42
CA GLN A 296 10.14 11.06 -16.98
C GLN A 296 11.53 11.47 -16.50
N LYS A 297 12.59 10.85 -17.02
CA LYS A 297 13.97 11.24 -16.72
C LYS A 297 14.23 12.71 -17.06
N ALA A 298 13.78 13.17 -18.23
CA ALA A 298 13.96 14.55 -18.66
C ALA A 298 13.24 15.53 -17.70
N GLU A 299 12.00 15.21 -17.31
CA GLU A 299 11.25 16.00 -16.32
C GLU A 299 11.95 16.04 -14.96
N LEU A 300 12.38 14.89 -14.43
CA LEU A 300 13.11 14.80 -13.16
C LEU A 300 14.44 15.57 -13.22
N THR A 301 15.14 15.51 -14.36
CA THR A 301 16.39 16.25 -14.58
C THR A 301 16.14 17.76 -14.60
N GLN A 302 15.05 18.20 -15.22
CA GLN A 302 14.66 19.61 -15.21
C GLN A 302 14.33 20.09 -13.79
N THR A 303 13.51 19.33 -13.05
CA THR A 303 13.19 19.65 -11.64
C THR A 303 14.46 19.73 -10.79
N LEU A 304 15.37 18.77 -10.92
CA LEU A 304 16.66 18.78 -10.23
C LEU A 304 17.50 20.03 -10.59
N THR A 305 17.52 20.40 -11.87
CA THR A 305 18.22 21.60 -12.35
C THR A 305 17.66 22.88 -11.71
N GLU A 306 16.33 23.01 -11.64
CA GLU A 306 15.67 24.15 -11.02
C GLU A 306 15.96 24.22 -9.52
N MET A 307 15.92 23.09 -8.81
CA MET A 307 16.26 23.03 -7.40
C MET A 307 17.72 23.42 -7.11
N LEU A 308 18.67 22.98 -7.94
CA LEU A 308 20.08 23.37 -7.78
C LEU A 308 20.31 24.86 -8.03
N LYS A 309 19.57 25.48 -8.96
CA LYS A 309 19.59 26.94 -9.16
C LYS A 309 19.09 27.68 -7.92
N ILE A 310 18.01 27.20 -7.31
CA ILE A 310 17.46 27.80 -6.08
C ILE A 310 18.44 27.65 -4.92
N ARG A 311 19.10 26.49 -4.76
CA ARG A 311 20.10 26.28 -3.71
C ARG A 311 21.39 27.05 -3.90
N ASN A 312 21.71 27.46 -5.13
CA ASN A 312 22.89 28.25 -5.47
C ASN A 312 24.22 27.66 -4.92
N THR A 313 24.36 26.33 -4.94
CA THR A 313 25.55 25.63 -4.41
C THR A 313 26.74 25.64 -5.38
N GLY A 314 26.54 26.11 -6.62
CA GLY A 314 27.52 26.01 -7.71
C GLY A 314 27.70 24.59 -8.26
N GLN A 315 26.95 23.61 -7.76
CA GLN A 315 27.03 22.23 -8.24
C GLN A 315 26.30 22.06 -9.57
N THR A 316 26.91 21.31 -10.49
CA THR A 316 26.25 20.89 -11.73
C THR A 316 25.37 19.67 -11.47
N VAL A 317 24.33 19.49 -12.30
CA VAL A 317 23.44 18.33 -12.24
C VAL A 317 24.21 17.02 -12.32
N ASP A 318 25.16 16.92 -13.26
CA ASP A 318 25.99 15.72 -13.44
C ASP A 318 26.84 15.40 -12.20
N ALA A 319 27.42 16.42 -11.56
CA ALA A 319 28.22 16.22 -10.35
C ALA A 319 27.37 15.67 -9.18
N VAL A 320 26.13 16.14 -9.04
CA VAL A 320 25.21 15.64 -8.00
C VAL A 320 24.78 14.21 -8.31
N ILE A 321 24.39 13.92 -9.56
CA ILE A 321 24.01 12.57 -10.00
C ILE A 321 25.15 11.56 -9.77
N GLN A 322 26.39 11.93 -10.08
CA GLN A 322 27.55 11.06 -9.83
C GLN A 322 27.80 10.88 -8.33
N GLY A 323 27.58 11.92 -7.52
CA GLY A 323 27.82 11.89 -6.08
C GLY A 323 26.85 11.02 -5.28
N VAL A 324 25.57 10.92 -5.69
CA VAL A 324 24.57 10.18 -4.91
C VAL A 324 24.74 8.65 -4.94
N ALA A 325 25.37 8.11 -5.98
CA ALA A 325 25.61 6.67 -6.08
C ALA A 325 26.58 6.15 -5.00
N SER A 326 27.52 7.00 -4.56
CA SER A 326 28.55 6.66 -3.58
C SER A 326 28.18 7.04 -2.14
N LYS A 327 27.06 7.75 -1.94
CA LYS A 327 26.62 8.22 -0.62
C LYS A 327 25.48 7.36 -0.09
N PRO A 328 25.43 7.08 1.22
CA PRO A 328 24.24 6.48 1.83
C PRO A 328 23.04 7.42 1.68
N LEU A 329 21.83 6.85 1.68
CA LEU A 329 20.60 7.65 1.66
C LEU A 329 20.56 8.57 2.89
N PRO A 330 20.26 9.87 2.75
CA PRO A 330 20.15 10.77 3.89
C PRO A 330 19.06 10.31 4.87
N SER A 331 19.31 10.50 6.17
CA SER A 331 18.33 10.16 7.22
C SER A 331 16.96 10.78 6.94
N PRO A 332 15.85 10.02 7.15
CA PRO A 332 14.50 10.50 6.90
C PRO A 332 14.07 11.60 7.88
N THR A 333 14.75 11.71 9.02
CA THR A 333 14.54 12.77 9.99
C THR A 333 15.49 13.94 9.75
N LEU A 334 15.00 15.16 9.92
CA LEU A 334 15.87 16.34 10.00
C LEU A 334 16.54 16.40 11.39
N PRO A 335 17.82 16.81 11.46
CA PRO A 335 18.39 17.31 12.70
C PRO A 335 17.53 18.43 13.29
N ALA A 336 17.45 18.48 14.62
CA ALA A 336 16.82 19.62 15.29
C ALA A 336 17.52 20.93 14.85
N ALA A 337 16.76 22.01 14.70
CA ALA A 337 17.38 23.32 14.54
C ALA A 337 18.32 23.56 15.72
N PRO A 338 19.52 24.14 15.50
CA PRO A 338 20.33 24.61 16.60
C PRO A 338 19.49 25.60 17.41
N THR A 339 19.20 25.26 18.66
CA THR A 339 18.53 26.17 19.58
C THR A 339 19.45 27.36 19.77
N THR A 340 18.96 28.57 19.52
CA THR A 340 19.65 29.79 19.92
C THR A 340 19.65 29.82 21.44
N THR A 341 20.68 29.23 22.05
CA THR A 341 20.97 29.41 23.47
C THR A 341 21.12 30.90 23.65
N THR A 342 20.12 31.52 24.26
CA THR A 342 20.18 32.91 24.69
C THR A 342 21.43 32.99 25.55
N ALA A 343 22.41 33.79 25.13
CA ALA A 343 23.60 34.02 25.93
C ALA A 343 23.11 34.37 27.35
N PRO A 344 23.65 33.74 28.41
CA PRO A 344 23.28 34.09 29.77
C PRO A 344 23.48 35.60 29.90
N SER A 345 22.40 36.31 30.20
CA SER A 345 22.46 37.73 30.48
C SER A 345 23.50 37.93 31.56
N ASP A 346 24.61 38.58 31.22
CA ASP A 346 25.64 38.93 32.18
C ASP A 346 24.96 39.57 33.40
N PRO A 347 25.16 39.05 34.62
CA PRO A 347 24.61 39.68 35.80
C PRO A 347 25.18 41.10 35.87
N ALA A 348 24.28 42.07 35.96
CA ALA A 348 24.59 43.49 36.03
C ALA A 348 25.78 43.75 36.96
N GLY A 349 26.83 44.35 36.39
CA GLY A 349 28.08 44.64 37.08
C GLY A 349 27.84 45.43 38.37
N THR A 350 28.38 44.90 39.46
CA THR A 350 28.60 45.68 40.69
C THR A 350 29.85 46.55 40.47
N PRO A 351 29.84 47.85 40.82
CA PRO A 351 31.01 48.72 40.65
C PRO A 351 32.13 48.27 41.60
N ALA A 352 33.28 47.84 41.05
CA ALA A 352 34.46 47.52 41.84
C ALA A 352 35.28 48.79 42.13
N THR A 353 35.52 49.02 43.42
CA THR A 353 36.42 50.05 43.95
C THR A 353 37.88 49.60 43.82
N THR A 354 38.70 50.56 43.43
CA THR A 354 40.15 50.53 43.24
C THR A 354 40.93 50.12 44.50
N THR A 355 41.86 49.18 44.40
CA THR A 355 43.17 49.19 45.11
C THR A 355 44.14 48.15 44.51
N THR A 356 45.32 48.63 44.13
CA THR A 356 46.58 47.93 43.78
C THR A 356 47.54 48.04 45.00
N PRO A 357 48.78 47.50 45.05
CA PRO A 357 49.44 46.30 44.47
C PRO A 357 50.16 45.42 45.52
N ALA A 358 50.59 44.22 45.11
CA ALA A 358 51.83 43.49 45.49
C ALA A 358 51.65 42.02 45.09
N ASP A 359 52.62 41.19 44.74
CA ASP A 359 53.99 41.25 44.24
C ASP A 359 54.33 39.75 43.99
N THR A 360 55.20 39.42 43.01
CA THR A 360 55.94 38.13 42.83
C THR A 360 55.17 36.78 42.85
N THR A 361 55.42 35.74 42.04
CA THR A 361 56.68 35.09 41.66
C THR A 361 56.40 33.99 40.61
N THR A 362 57.34 33.85 39.67
CA THR A 362 57.81 32.68 38.90
C THR A 362 57.31 31.27 39.25
N ALA A 363 56.83 30.48 38.26
CA ALA A 363 57.43 29.20 37.82
C ALA A 363 56.52 28.40 36.84
N ALA A 364 57.08 28.04 35.68
CA ALA A 364 56.81 26.80 34.95
C ALA A 364 58.02 25.85 35.20
N PRO A 365 58.09 24.60 34.69
CA PRO A 365 57.15 23.78 33.91
C PRO A 365 57.02 22.33 34.47
N THR A 366 56.19 21.45 33.88
CA THR A 366 56.64 20.17 33.27
C THR A 366 55.50 19.24 32.83
N SER A 367 55.75 18.65 31.65
CA SER A 367 55.17 17.47 31.02
C SER A 367 55.34 16.20 31.86
N THR A 368 54.43 15.22 31.74
CA THR A 368 54.78 13.78 31.76
C THR A 368 53.74 12.95 30.99
N ALA A 369 54.27 11.98 30.25
CA ALA A 369 53.64 11.11 29.25
C ALA A 369 52.92 9.86 29.83
N ALA A 370 52.29 9.13 28.90
CA ALA A 370 51.61 7.83 29.01
C ALA A 370 52.50 6.70 29.60
N PRO A 371 51.94 5.49 29.89
CA PRO A 371 51.92 4.46 28.81
C PRO A 371 50.77 3.40 28.87
N THR A 372 50.60 2.70 27.73
CA THR A 372 50.28 1.25 27.49
C THR A 372 49.37 0.49 28.48
N GLY A 373 48.31 -0.23 28.09
CA GLY A 373 48.19 -1.22 27.02
C GLY A 373 48.23 -2.64 27.61
N ALA A 374 47.09 -3.37 27.65
CA ALA A 374 47.02 -4.84 27.75
C ALA A 374 45.60 -5.38 27.53
N THR A 375 45.45 -6.21 26.50
CA THR A 375 44.36 -7.17 26.27
C THR A 375 44.56 -8.40 27.18
N PRO A 376 43.50 -9.18 27.47
CA PRO A 376 43.55 -10.58 27.05
C PRO A 376 42.21 -11.16 26.57
N THR A 377 42.39 -12.34 25.97
CA THR A 377 41.55 -13.13 25.06
C THR A 377 40.83 -14.28 25.78
N THR A 378 39.82 -14.87 25.10
CA THR A 378 39.19 -16.23 25.28
C THR A 378 38.34 -16.47 26.54
N ALA A 379 37.23 -17.24 26.56
CA ALA A 379 36.57 -18.18 25.66
C ALA A 379 35.17 -18.54 26.28
N PRO A 380 34.28 -19.30 25.59
CA PRO A 380 32.83 -19.24 25.78
C PRO A 380 32.30 -20.24 26.81
N THR A 381 31.14 -19.95 27.40
CA THR A 381 30.37 -20.91 28.23
C THR A 381 28.96 -21.07 27.68
N THR A 382 28.74 -22.24 27.08
CA THR A 382 27.42 -22.85 26.86
C THR A 382 26.77 -23.21 28.19
N THR A 383 25.54 -22.77 28.43
CA THR A 383 24.65 -23.46 29.37
C THR A 383 23.23 -23.48 28.83
N THR A 384 22.70 -24.69 28.77
CA THR A 384 21.35 -25.10 28.39
C THR A 384 20.39 -25.03 29.59
N SER A 385 19.09 -25.09 29.26
CA SER A 385 17.96 -25.59 30.10
C SER A 385 17.12 -24.54 30.85
N PRO A 386 15.85 -24.84 31.22
CA PRO A 386 14.72 -25.19 30.35
C PRO A 386 13.46 -24.32 30.64
N ALA A 387 12.42 -24.56 29.84
CA ALA A 387 11.10 -23.95 29.92
C ALA A 387 10.36 -24.19 31.25
N THR A 388 9.58 -23.19 31.68
CA THR A 388 8.41 -23.41 32.55
C THR A 388 7.25 -22.51 32.13
N THR A 389 6.15 -23.20 31.88
CA THR A 389 4.79 -22.77 31.59
C THR A 389 4.13 -22.15 32.82
N THR A 390 3.47 -21.00 32.69
CA THR A 390 2.37 -20.60 33.58
C THR A 390 1.30 -19.84 32.81
N THR A 391 0.15 -20.48 32.66
CA THR A 391 -1.16 -19.90 32.32
C THR A 391 -1.68 -19.08 33.50
N PRO A 392 -2.46 -18.02 33.26
CA PRO A 392 -3.63 -17.80 34.10
C PRO A 392 -4.94 -17.80 33.32
N GLN A 393 -5.93 -18.45 33.94
CA GLN A 393 -7.35 -18.49 33.59
C GLN A 393 -8.00 -17.09 33.52
N SER A 394 -8.92 -16.99 32.56
CA SER A 394 -10.34 -16.63 32.71
C SER A 394 -10.74 -15.57 33.73
N GLY A 395 -11.35 -14.48 33.23
CA GLY A 395 -12.04 -13.50 34.06
C GLY A 395 -12.88 -12.50 33.28
N THR A 396 -14.18 -12.78 33.19
CA THR A 396 -15.32 -11.84 33.23
C THR A 396 -15.57 -10.81 32.10
N LYS A 397 -16.65 -11.13 31.37
CA LYS A 397 -17.59 -10.29 30.61
C LYS A 397 -18.24 -9.17 31.45
N PRO A 398 -18.39 -7.96 30.88
CA PRO A 398 -19.59 -7.12 31.09
C PRO A 398 -20.28 -6.88 29.74
N ALA A 399 -21.54 -7.31 29.55
CA ALA A 399 -22.74 -6.51 29.81
C ALA A 399 -22.82 -5.27 28.91
N GLY A 400 -23.61 -5.41 27.83
CA GLY A 400 -23.84 -4.37 26.85
C GLY A 400 -24.73 -3.26 27.37
N THR A 401 -24.59 -2.09 26.76
CA THR A 401 -25.58 -1.02 26.82
C THR A 401 -25.89 -0.62 25.39
N GLN A 402 -27.12 -0.88 24.96
CA GLN A 402 -27.71 -0.34 23.73
C GLN A 402 -27.90 1.16 23.93
N THR A 403 -27.33 1.96 23.03
CA THR A 403 -27.70 3.37 22.91
C THR A 403 -28.40 3.56 21.57
N THR A 404 -29.64 3.98 21.68
CA THR A 404 -30.61 4.33 20.66
C THR A 404 -30.09 5.39 19.69
N GLN A 405 -30.19 5.08 18.40
CA GLN A 405 -29.97 5.99 17.27
C GLN A 405 -31.20 6.90 17.09
N PRO A 406 -31.06 8.24 17.12
CA PRO A 406 -32.15 9.11 16.69
C PRO A 406 -32.17 9.22 15.16
N SER A 407 -33.37 8.94 14.63
CA SER A 407 -33.81 9.17 13.27
C SER A 407 -33.72 10.65 12.91
N THR A 408 -33.07 10.99 11.79
CA THR A 408 -33.18 12.33 11.19
C THR A 408 -33.60 12.22 9.72
N THR A 409 -34.83 12.66 9.54
CA THR A 409 -35.60 13.06 8.38
C THR A 409 -34.79 13.57 7.17
N GLN A 410 -35.09 12.95 6.03
CA GLN A 410 -34.69 13.31 4.68
C GLN A 410 -35.46 14.57 4.20
N PRO A 411 -34.79 15.61 3.66
CA PRO A 411 -35.45 16.61 2.85
C PRO A 411 -35.41 16.23 1.37
N SER A 412 -36.61 16.21 0.80
CA SER A 412 -36.94 16.20 -0.63
C SER A 412 -36.27 17.35 -1.36
N THR A 413 -35.59 17.08 -2.47
CA THR A 413 -35.20 18.10 -3.46
C THR A 413 -35.64 17.68 -4.85
N ALA A 414 -36.43 18.56 -5.46
CA ALA A 414 -37.07 18.45 -6.75
C ALA A 414 -36.09 18.40 -7.93
N GLN A 415 -36.47 17.62 -8.95
CA GLN A 415 -35.91 17.63 -10.30
C GLN A 415 -36.15 18.98 -11.00
N PRO A 416 -35.15 19.50 -11.74
CA PRO A 416 -35.40 20.35 -12.89
C PRO A 416 -35.29 19.58 -14.23
N LYS A 417 -36.38 19.75 -14.96
CA LYS A 417 -36.71 19.44 -16.36
C LYS A 417 -35.57 19.80 -17.33
N THR A 418 -35.13 18.85 -18.16
CA THR A 418 -34.23 19.09 -19.29
C THR A 418 -35.03 19.45 -20.55
N THR A 419 -34.70 20.59 -21.15
CA THR A 419 -35.19 21.06 -22.45
C THR A 419 -34.13 20.79 -23.51
N GLN A 420 -34.55 20.12 -24.59
CA GLN A 420 -33.79 19.84 -25.81
C GLN A 420 -33.89 21.02 -26.78
N PRO A 421 -32.82 21.34 -27.51
CA PRO A 421 -32.93 21.58 -28.96
C PRO A 421 -31.72 20.95 -29.70
N GLY A 422 -31.72 20.55 -30.96
CA GLY A 422 -32.58 20.80 -32.11
C GLY A 422 -31.64 20.65 -33.33
N SER A 423 -31.94 19.70 -34.22
CA SER A 423 -31.16 19.42 -35.43
C SER A 423 -31.31 20.54 -36.46
N THR A 424 -30.21 20.93 -37.12
CA THR A 424 -30.25 21.49 -38.47
C THR A 424 -29.07 21.01 -39.32
N THR A 425 -29.43 20.33 -40.40
CA THR A 425 -28.72 20.04 -41.65
C THR A 425 -28.06 21.27 -42.28
N THR A 426 -26.86 21.13 -42.88
CA THR A 426 -26.47 21.88 -44.08
C THR A 426 -25.43 21.11 -44.91
N THR A 427 -25.58 21.27 -46.22
CA THR A 427 -25.09 20.60 -47.42
C THR A 427 -23.64 20.92 -47.84
N THR A 428 -23.05 19.97 -48.58
CA THR A 428 -21.82 20.03 -49.39
C THR A 428 -21.85 21.14 -50.46
N PRO A 429 -20.71 21.59 -51.05
CA PRO A 429 -20.18 20.90 -52.24
C PRO A 429 -18.64 20.91 -52.47
N SER A 430 -18.17 19.81 -53.07
CA SER A 430 -17.29 19.70 -54.26
C SER A 430 -15.92 20.40 -54.35
N GLY A 431 -14.88 19.65 -54.78
CA GLY A 431 -13.78 20.24 -55.57
C GLY A 431 -12.40 19.56 -55.60
N LYS A 432 -12.19 18.70 -56.60
CA LYS A 432 -10.99 18.60 -57.49
C LYS A 432 -9.56 18.33 -56.93
N LYS A 433 -9.00 17.17 -57.33
CA LYS A 433 -7.58 16.86 -57.63
C LYS A 433 -7.05 17.78 -58.78
N PRO A 434 -5.71 17.99 -59.03
CA PRO A 434 -4.71 16.91 -59.23
C PRO A 434 -3.20 17.19 -58.97
N ASN A 435 -2.46 16.08 -58.71
CA ASN A 435 -1.20 15.60 -59.32
C ASN A 435 0.15 16.38 -59.24
N THR A 436 1.22 15.56 -59.33
CA THR A 436 2.65 15.80 -59.64
C THR A 436 3.63 16.13 -58.50
N THR A 437 4.93 15.80 -58.48
CA THR A 437 5.83 14.79 -59.10
C THR A 437 7.24 15.07 -58.49
N THR A 438 8.05 14.02 -58.27
CA THR A 438 9.54 13.93 -58.24
C THR A 438 10.47 14.56 -57.17
N ASN A 439 11.37 13.67 -56.73
CA ASN A 439 12.85 13.72 -56.60
C ASN A 439 13.59 14.38 -55.42
N SER A 440 14.33 13.51 -54.72
CA SER A 440 15.82 13.46 -54.66
C SER A 440 16.55 14.71 -54.21
N THR A 441 17.34 14.66 -53.13
CA THR A 441 18.72 14.14 -53.08
C THR A 441 19.34 14.52 -51.72
N ARG A 442 20.16 13.60 -51.20
CA ARG A 442 21.13 13.73 -50.09
C ARG A 442 22.23 14.78 -50.41
N PRO A 443 23.05 15.25 -49.45
CA PRO A 443 24.07 14.43 -48.74
C PRO A 443 23.83 14.23 -47.23
#